data_AF-A0A957TSN8-F1
#
_entry.id   AF-A0A957TSN8-F1
#
_cell.length_a   1.000
_cell.length_b   1.000
_cell.length_c   1.000
_cell.angle_alpha   90.00
_cell.angle_beta   90.00
_cell.angle_gamma   90.00
#
_symmetry.space_group_name_H-M   'P 1'
#
loop_
_entity.id
_entity.type
_entity.pdbx_description
1 polymer ?
#
loop_
_entity_poly.entity_id
_entity_poly.type
_entity_poly.pdbx_seq_one_letter_code
_entity_poly.pdbx_strand_id
1 'polypeptide(L)'
;AGAILTNDTSELVFQQLSGFAAPEGFAAIMDQGALIATEQSSLSFEFAVSGVEFAHSARHLYELGQRFSALAALETQKQNYAFFAEFKEFDYRQVVAGQQLTQEVSVKQSLIKQEGLKAAKIGLAVRIAIIALEFAWTLATQHIPLDSVEFNHLVAETVAKVLWAVIQFALSVNPYTAIFFAVIHVIDTFVAVVCTVHRSTKNGSGQGGEDTFEKYICPGISGWIVKGITLAINDVTLLMDLEKDNQFDVVFDPPTITATDKASGIAVGNTLALSATITANAYAGHPNWMGYIWNWQLRDENVKETAVDFRLQTSQTDFDDGLHFGDTAWQRPEHYRIVTDAAGTPTNPQPGKRFEADFQRSVDYTLPEAGVNMGLSGVYFSQAVRVKKQDCWLAPSPVLIPPFLPYCGTDEVFDDTFHQS
;
A
#
# COMPACT_ATOMS: atom_id res chain seq x y z
N ALA A 1 5.90 51.19 10.86
CA ALA A 1 6.30 51.35 12.27
C ALA A 1 6.96 50.06 12.70
N GLY A 2 8.29 50.07 12.86
CA GLY A 2 9.07 48.89 13.22
C GLY A 2 9.10 48.65 14.73
N ALA A 3 9.40 47.42 15.10
CA ALA A 3 10.17 47.09 16.29
C ALA A 3 10.85 45.73 16.07
N ILE A 4 12.17 45.73 16.25
CA ILE A 4 13.07 44.58 16.35
C ILE A 4 13.41 44.45 17.84
N LEU A 5 13.29 43.24 18.42
CA LEU A 5 13.99 42.72 19.62
C LEU A 5 13.92 41.17 19.51
N THR A 6 14.95 40.46 19.02
CA THR A 6 16.10 39.82 19.72
C THR A 6 15.78 38.69 20.71
N ASN A 7 16.26 37.49 20.35
CA ASN A 7 16.82 36.34 21.10
C ASN A 7 16.31 35.88 22.49
N ASP A 8 16.35 34.54 22.59
CA ASP A 8 16.45 33.66 23.76
C ASP A 8 15.21 33.38 24.62
N THR A 9 14.77 32.11 24.60
CA THR A 9 14.42 31.29 25.78
C THR A 9 14.03 29.87 25.35
N SER A 10 15.04 29.02 25.19
CA SER A 10 14.92 27.57 25.11
C SER A 10 15.17 26.97 26.49
N GLU A 11 14.22 27.07 27.44
CA GLU A 11 14.36 26.39 28.74
C GLU A 11 13.05 26.39 29.56
N LEU A 12 11.95 25.79 29.09
CA LEU A 12 10.76 25.64 29.96
C LEU A 12 9.72 24.59 29.49
N VAL A 13 10.11 23.31 29.32
CA VAL A 13 9.11 22.21 29.21
C VAL A 13 9.50 20.93 29.98
N PHE A 14 10.68 20.83 30.61
CA PHE A 14 11.16 19.56 31.16
C PHE A 14 10.75 19.21 32.61
N GLN A 15 9.70 19.81 33.16
CA GLN A 15 9.38 19.62 34.60
C GLN A 15 7.91 19.29 34.92
N GLN A 16 7.25 18.48 34.10
CA GLN A 16 5.89 18.04 34.41
C GLN A 16 5.55 16.61 33.98
N LEU A 17 6.40 15.62 34.31
CA LEU A 17 6.05 14.19 34.21
C LEU A 17 6.67 13.35 35.34
N SER A 18 6.39 13.72 36.59
CA SER A 18 6.61 12.84 37.74
C SER A 18 5.31 12.74 38.54
N GLY A 19 4.52 11.71 38.24
CA GLY A 19 3.25 11.48 38.94
C GLY A 19 2.25 10.65 38.16
N PHE A 20 2.60 9.43 37.76
CA PHE A 20 1.59 8.39 37.47
C PHE A 20 2.06 7.06 38.07
N ALA A 21 1.37 6.65 39.13
CA ALA A 21 1.49 5.34 39.73
C ALA A 21 0.87 4.29 38.77
N ALA A 22 1.54 3.15 38.63
CA ALA A 22 1.05 2.01 37.85
C ALA A 22 -0.14 1.34 38.56
N PRO A 23 -1.21 0.92 37.85
CA PRO A 23 -2.16 -0.02 38.41
C PRO A 23 -1.65 -1.45 38.27
N GLU A 24 -1.67 -2.15 39.40
CA GLU A 24 -1.44 -3.58 39.56
C GLU A 24 -2.47 -4.38 38.75
N GLY A 25 -2.15 -4.77 37.52
CA GLY A 25 -3.06 -5.59 36.70
C GLY A 25 -2.40 -6.42 35.60
N PHE A 26 -1.12 -6.21 35.30
CA PHE A 26 -0.48 -6.80 34.14
C PHE A 26 -0.03 -8.27 34.33
N ALA A 27 0.02 -8.76 35.57
CA ALA A 27 0.45 -10.13 35.86
C ALA A 27 -0.63 -11.19 35.62
N ALA A 28 -1.92 -10.82 35.58
CA ALA A 28 -3.03 -11.78 35.45
C ALA A 28 -3.31 -12.21 34.00
N ILE A 29 -2.87 -11.43 32.99
CA ILE A 29 -3.16 -11.69 31.58
C ILE A 29 -2.14 -12.68 30.96
N MET A 30 -0.93 -12.75 31.51
CA MET A 30 0.11 -13.66 30.99
C MET A 30 -0.05 -15.12 31.45
N ASP A 31 -0.82 -15.37 32.52
CA ASP A 31 -0.98 -16.73 33.07
C ASP A 31 -2.18 -17.49 32.47
N GLN A 32 -3.13 -16.80 31.81
CA GLN A 32 -4.25 -17.44 31.11
C GLN A 32 -3.94 -17.82 29.65
N GLY A 33 -2.82 -17.35 29.08
CA GLY A 33 -2.42 -17.64 27.70
C GLY A 33 -1.81 -19.03 27.48
N ALA A 34 -1.47 -19.76 28.55
CA ALA A 34 -0.77 -21.05 28.47
C ALA A 34 -1.69 -22.29 28.55
N LEU A 35 -3.01 -22.11 28.61
CA LEU A 35 -3.94 -23.19 28.95
C LEU A 35 -5.23 -23.22 28.12
N ILE A 36 -5.21 -22.87 26.83
CA ILE A 36 -6.18 -23.39 25.85
C ILE A 36 -5.41 -23.76 24.57
N ALA A 37 -4.94 -25.01 24.54
CA ALA A 37 -4.54 -25.69 23.33
C ALA A 37 -5.02 -27.14 23.45
N THR A 38 -6.32 -27.34 23.27
CA THR A 38 -6.93 -28.61 22.83
C THR A 38 -8.44 -28.42 22.65
N GLU A 39 -8.99 -29.13 21.67
CA GLU A 39 -10.39 -29.25 21.25
C GLU A 39 -10.99 -28.19 20.31
N GLN A 40 -11.18 -28.64 19.07
CA GLN A 40 -12.16 -28.15 18.11
C GLN A 40 -13.59 -28.30 18.67
N SER A 41 -14.39 -27.25 18.61
CA SER A 41 -15.73 -27.29 18.01
C SER A 41 -16.35 -25.89 17.97
N SER A 42 -16.95 -25.60 16.81
CA SER A 42 -17.89 -24.51 16.49
C SER A 42 -18.37 -23.62 17.64
N LEU A 43 -17.93 -22.35 17.63
CA LEU A 43 -18.62 -21.24 18.28
C LEU A 43 -18.37 -19.98 17.45
N SER A 44 -19.43 -19.52 16.79
CA SER A 44 -19.54 -18.18 16.21
C SER A 44 -19.41 -17.16 17.34
N PHE A 45 -18.28 -16.45 17.39
CA PHE A 45 -18.01 -15.39 18.36
C PHE A 45 -18.22 -14.04 17.68
N GLU A 46 -19.35 -13.39 17.97
CA GLU A 46 -19.56 -11.98 17.63
C GLU A 46 -18.66 -11.11 18.52
N PHE A 47 -17.52 -10.67 17.98
CA PHE A 47 -16.72 -9.60 18.56
C PHE A 47 -17.16 -8.26 17.96
N ALA A 48 -18.22 -7.68 18.51
CA ALA A 48 -18.51 -6.25 18.34
C ALA A 48 -17.79 -5.46 19.46
N VAL A 49 -16.46 -5.44 19.43
CA VAL A 49 -15.68 -4.47 20.20
C VAL A 49 -15.57 -3.23 19.34
N SER A 50 -15.98 -2.08 19.88
CA SER A 50 -15.95 -0.81 19.14
C SER A 50 -14.54 -0.57 18.58
N GLY A 51 -14.43 -0.50 17.24
CA GLY A 51 -13.14 -0.37 16.56
C GLY A 51 -12.33 0.85 17.01
N VAL A 52 -12.99 1.84 17.64
CA VAL A 52 -12.37 3.08 18.14
C VAL A 52 -11.50 2.85 19.38
N GLU A 53 -11.90 1.99 20.33
CA GLU A 53 -11.12 1.73 21.55
C GLU A 53 -9.92 0.82 21.27
N PHE A 54 -10.12 -0.17 20.38
CA PHE A 54 -9.01 -0.96 19.85
C PHE A 54 -8.06 -0.08 19.02
N ALA A 55 -8.63 0.84 18.22
CA ALA A 55 -7.85 1.77 17.43
C ALA A 55 -6.91 2.63 18.30
N HIS A 56 -7.47 3.23 19.33
CA HIS A 56 -6.72 4.09 20.24
C HIS A 56 -5.66 3.29 21.03
N SER A 57 -5.97 2.06 21.42
CA SER A 57 -5.06 1.20 22.18
C SER A 57 -3.90 0.71 21.32
N ALA A 58 -4.15 0.29 20.08
CA ALA A 58 -3.09 -0.19 19.20
C ALA A 58 -2.19 0.95 18.71
N ARG A 59 -2.73 2.17 18.49
CA ARG A 59 -1.91 3.36 18.27
C ARG A 59 -0.95 3.63 19.42
N HIS A 60 -1.45 3.51 20.67
CA HIS A 60 -0.61 3.69 21.85
C HIS A 60 0.46 2.61 21.95
N LEU A 61 0.15 1.35 21.64
CA LEU A 61 1.10 0.23 21.59
C LEU A 61 2.11 0.38 20.46
N TYR A 62 1.72 0.91 19.30
CA TYR A 62 2.60 1.22 18.18
C TYR A 62 3.59 2.33 18.54
N GLU A 63 3.12 3.43 19.13
CA GLU A 63 3.98 4.51 19.61
C GLU A 63 4.91 4.02 20.73
N LEU A 64 4.44 3.14 21.61
CA LEU A 64 5.27 2.47 22.62
C LEU A 64 6.34 1.59 21.96
N GLY A 65 5.94 0.78 20.97
CA GLY A 65 6.83 -0.12 20.22
C GLY A 65 7.92 0.63 19.46
N GLN A 66 7.58 1.77 18.86
CA GLN A 66 8.53 2.70 18.24
C GLN A 66 9.51 3.29 19.26
N ARG A 67 9.03 3.68 20.45
CA ARG A 67 9.90 4.18 21.52
C ARG A 67 10.80 3.09 22.07
N PHE A 68 10.31 1.87 22.25
CA PHE A 68 11.09 0.74 22.73
C PHE A 68 12.12 0.27 21.69
N SER A 69 11.76 0.25 20.40
CA SER A 69 12.71 -0.09 19.34
C SER A 69 13.80 0.98 19.21
N ALA A 70 13.45 2.27 19.31
CA ALA A 70 14.42 3.36 19.35
C ALA A 70 15.34 3.29 20.58
N LEU A 71 14.79 3.03 21.77
CA LEU A 71 15.58 2.85 23.00
C LEU A 71 16.50 1.63 22.92
N ALA A 72 15.99 0.49 22.44
CA ALA A 72 16.80 -0.71 22.27
C ALA A 72 17.90 -0.51 21.22
N ALA A 73 17.60 0.16 20.10
CA ALA A 73 18.58 0.52 19.09
C ALA A 73 19.65 1.46 19.67
N LEU A 74 19.26 2.46 20.47
CA LEU A 74 20.16 3.45 21.06
C LEU A 74 21.03 2.85 22.16
N GLU A 75 20.50 1.93 22.97
CA GLU A 75 21.28 1.19 23.97
C GLU A 75 22.29 0.24 23.30
N THR A 76 21.87 -0.44 22.22
CA THR A 76 22.76 -1.28 21.42
C THR A 76 23.85 -0.44 20.72
N GLN A 77 23.48 0.73 20.21
CA GLN A 77 24.42 1.68 19.59
C GLN A 77 25.40 2.22 20.63
N LYS A 78 24.94 2.53 21.84
CA LYS A 78 25.77 3.01 22.95
C LYS A 78 26.77 1.94 23.40
N GLN A 79 26.37 0.67 23.47
CA GLN A 79 27.29 -0.43 23.73
C GLN A 79 28.30 -0.62 22.58
N ASN A 80 27.86 -0.51 21.33
CA ASN A 80 28.75 -0.57 20.17
C ASN A 80 29.75 0.61 20.15
N TYR A 81 29.31 1.83 20.44
CA TYR A 81 30.19 3.01 20.50
C TYR A 81 31.14 2.98 21.70
N ALA A 82 30.70 2.50 22.86
CA ALA A 82 31.59 2.30 24.01
C ALA A 82 32.70 1.30 23.67
N PHE A 83 32.37 0.22 22.95
CA PHE A 83 33.35 -0.74 22.45
C PHE A 83 34.34 -0.12 21.43
N PHE A 84 33.86 0.73 20.51
CA PHE A 84 34.74 1.40 19.54
C PHE A 84 35.58 2.53 20.15
N ALA A 85 35.09 3.22 21.19
CA ALA A 85 35.85 4.23 21.92
C ALA A 85 37.04 3.59 22.66
N GLU A 86 36.86 2.38 23.21
CA GLU A 86 37.93 1.61 23.87
C GLU A 86 39.02 1.13 22.89
N PHE A 87 38.67 0.91 21.62
CA PHE A 87 39.63 0.54 20.57
C PHE A 87 40.53 1.70 20.09
N LYS A 88 40.10 2.96 20.28
CA LYS A 88 40.84 4.14 19.78
C LYS A 88 42.04 4.51 20.64
N GLU A 89 42.12 4.00 21.86
CA GLU A 89 43.26 4.20 22.79
C GLU A 89 44.36 3.13 22.68
N PHE A 90 44.27 2.20 21.72
CA PHE A 90 45.30 1.16 21.56
C PHE A 90 46.58 1.73 20.91
N ASP A 91 47.46 2.25 21.75
CA ASP A 91 48.79 2.78 21.40
C ASP A 91 49.66 1.69 20.75
N TYR A 92 50.20 1.98 19.57
CA TYR A 92 50.97 1.07 18.70
C TYR A 92 52.32 0.61 19.31
N ARG A 93 52.65 1.04 20.54
CA ARG A 93 53.94 0.79 21.20
C ARG A 93 54.05 -0.48 22.04
N GLN A 94 52.97 -1.26 22.25
CA GLN A 94 53.00 -2.49 23.08
C GLN A 94 53.09 -3.82 22.30
N VAL A 95 53.74 -3.84 21.14
CA VAL A 95 53.82 -5.03 20.25
C VAL A 95 54.54 -6.25 20.89
N VAL A 96 55.29 -6.09 21.99
CA VAL A 96 56.07 -7.19 22.60
C VAL A 96 55.35 -7.90 23.76
N ALA A 97 54.22 -7.38 24.27
CA ALA A 97 53.33 -8.07 25.23
C ALA A 97 52.10 -8.74 24.56
N GLY A 98 52.05 -8.75 23.22
CA GLY A 98 50.84 -8.98 22.43
C GLY A 98 50.24 -10.39 22.46
N GLN A 99 50.96 -11.44 22.91
CA GLN A 99 50.41 -12.81 22.91
C GLN A 99 49.47 -13.12 24.09
N GLN A 100 49.67 -12.49 25.26
CA GLN A 100 48.75 -12.65 26.40
C GLN A 100 47.51 -11.76 26.26
N LEU A 101 47.67 -10.54 25.73
CA LEU A 101 46.56 -9.63 25.42
C LEU A 101 45.66 -10.14 24.29
N THR A 102 46.20 -10.85 23.29
CA THR A 102 45.38 -11.45 22.23
C THR A 102 44.49 -12.59 22.75
N GLN A 103 44.93 -13.35 23.75
CA GLN A 103 44.07 -14.35 24.39
C GLN A 103 42.95 -13.69 25.20
N GLU A 104 43.23 -12.66 26.00
CA GLU A 104 42.18 -11.94 26.75
C GLU A 104 41.18 -11.21 25.84
N VAL A 105 41.65 -10.61 24.73
CA VAL A 105 40.77 -9.99 23.73
C VAL A 105 39.91 -11.04 23.03
N SER A 106 40.46 -12.24 22.72
CA SER A 106 39.68 -13.32 22.11
C SER A 106 38.56 -13.85 23.02
N VAL A 107 38.81 -13.90 24.34
CA VAL A 107 37.82 -14.36 25.35
C VAL A 107 36.77 -13.28 25.62
N LYS A 108 37.14 -12.00 25.68
CA LYS A 108 36.16 -10.90 25.80
C LYS A 108 35.30 -10.79 24.54
N GLN A 109 35.86 -11.01 23.36
CA GLN A 109 35.10 -11.04 22.11
C GLN A 109 34.09 -12.21 22.05
N SER A 110 34.39 -13.37 22.63
CA SER A 110 33.45 -14.51 22.64
C SER A 110 32.27 -14.29 23.60
N LEU A 111 32.50 -13.66 24.75
CA LEU A 111 31.44 -13.28 25.71
C LEU A 111 30.53 -12.18 25.16
N ILE A 112 31.09 -11.13 24.53
CA ILE A 112 30.30 -10.06 23.90
C ILE A 112 29.45 -10.61 22.75
N LYS A 113 29.96 -11.60 22.00
CA LYS A 113 29.19 -12.26 20.93
C LYS A 113 27.99 -13.06 21.46
N GLN A 114 28.08 -13.69 22.62
CA GLN A 114 26.97 -14.48 23.16
C GLN A 114 25.83 -13.60 23.70
N GLU A 115 26.15 -12.55 24.46
CA GLU A 115 25.12 -11.64 24.99
C GLU A 115 24.53 -10.75 23.89
N GLY A 116 25.36 -10.28 22.95
CA GLY A 116 24.89 -9.53 21.78
C GLY A 116 23.92 -10.32 20.91
N LEU A 117 24.17 -11.62 20.72
CA LEU A 117 23.26 -12.49 19.96
C LEU A 117 21.90 -12.66 20.64
N LYS A 118 21.85 -12.73 21.97
CA LYS A 118 20.58 -12.80 22.72
C LYS A 118 19.77 -11.52 22.54
N ALA A 119 20.41 -10.35 22.71
CA ALA A 119 19.76 -9.06 22.52
C ALA A 119 19.25 -8.89 21.09
N ALA A 120 20.05 -9.27 20.09
CA ALA A 120 19.66 -9.20 18.69
C ALA A 120 18.46 -10.11 18.37
N LYS A 121 18.40 -11.32 18.94
CA LYS A 121 17.24 -12.23 18.79
C LYS A 121 15.96 -11.63 19.37
N ILE A 122 16.04 -11.01 20.55
CA ILE A 122 14.91 -10.32 21.17
C ILE A 122 14.47 -9.15 20.28
N GLY A 123 15.41 -8.37 19.76
CA GLY A 123 15.13 -7.28 18.82
C GLY A 123 14.41 -7.75 17.55
N LEU A 124 14.84 -8.87 16.96
CA LEU A 124 14.16 -9.48 15.81
C LEU A 124 12.72 -9.91 16.17
N ALA A 125 12.52 -10.57 17.31
CA ALA A 125 11.20 -11.01 17.76
C ALA A 125 10.24 -9.82 17.97
N VAL A 126 10.72 -8.75 18.61
CA VAL A 126 9.95 -7.51 18.79
C VAL A 126 9.58 -6.89 17.44
N ARG A 127 10.51 -6.86 16.48
CA ARG A 127 10.24 -6.30 15.16
C ARG A 127 9.22 -7.11 14.37
N ILE A 128 9.28 -8.44 14.43
CA ILE A 128 8.27 -9.31 13.81
C ILE A 128 6.89 -9.07 14.45
N ALA A 129 6.84 -8.91 15.77
CA ALA A 129 5.59 -8.58 16.46
C ALA A 129 5.00 -7.23 16.01
N ILE A 130 5.85 -6.20 15.82
CA ILE A 130 5.41 -4.90 15.29
C ILE A 130 4.84 -5.06 13.86
N ILE A 131 5.53 -5.78 12.98
CA ILE A 131 5.05 -6.04 11.61
C ILE A 131 3.69 -6.76 11.61
N ALA A 132 3.51 -7.74 12.50
CA ALA A 132 2.24 -8.45 12.62
C ALA A 132 1.11 -7.55 13.17
N LEU A 133 1.42 -6.65 14.11
CA LEU A 133 0.47 -5.66 14.62
C LEU A 133 0.07 -4.65 13.54
N GLU A 134 1.02 -4.17 12.73
CA GLU A 134 0.75 -3.30 11.58
C GLU A 134 -0.17 -3.99 10.56
N PHE A 135 0.09 -5.27 10.25
CA PHE A 135 -0.76 -6.06 9.37
C PHE A 135 -2.20 -6.17 9.90
N ALA A 136 -2.36 -6.59 11.16
CA ALA A 136 -3.67 -6.71 11.79
C ALA A 136 -4.41 -5.37 11.88
N TRP A 137 -3.68 -4.29 12.15
CA TRP A 137 -4.21 -2.93 12.15
C TRP A 137 -4.75 -2.51 10.79
N THR A 138 -3.97 -2.74 9.73
CA THR A 138 -4.38 -2.40 8.35
C THR A 138 -5.63 -3.16 7.95
N LEU A 139 -5.70 -4.47 8.23
CA LEU A 139 -6.92 -5.26 7.99
C LEU A 139 -8.13 -4.71 8.74
N ALA A 140 -7.97 -4.38 10.03
CA ALA A 140 -9.07 -3.91 10.86
C ALA A 140 -9.57 -2.51 10.45
N THR A 141 -8.68 -1.63 10.00
CA THR A 141 -9.02 -0.24 9.67
C THR A 141 -9.48 -0.05 8.23
N GLN A 142 -9.03 -0.90 7.31
CA GLN A 142 -9.40 -0.82 5.89
C GLN A 142 -10.54 -1.78 5.51
N HIS A 143 -11.01 -2.62 6.44
CA HIS A 143 -12.09 -3.59 6.19
C HIS A 143 -11.84 -4.49 4.98
N ILE A 144 -10.57 -4.86 4.76
CA ILE A 144 -10.16 -5.67 3.61
C ILE A 144 -10.74 -7.08 3.74
N PRO A 145 -11.50 -7.58 2.74
CA PRO A 145 -12.01 -8.96 2.73
C PRO A 145 -10.85 -9.97 2.67
N LEU A 146 -10.96 -11.11 3.37
CA LEU A 146 -9.89 -12.13 3.40
C LEU A 146 -9.69 -12.85 2.06
N ASP A 147 -10.66 -12.77 1.16
CA ASP A 147 -10.64 -13.32 -0.19
C ASP A 147 -10.26 -12.27 -1.26
N SER A 148 -9.89 -11.06 -0.84
CA SER A 148 -9.57 -9.97 -1.76
C SER A 148 -8.12 -9.99 -2.25
N VAL A 149 -7.85 -9.21 -3.29
CA VAL A 149 -6.50 -9.02 -3.85
C VAL A 149 -5.62 -8.24 -2.91
N GLU A 150 -6.21 -7.23 -2.30
CA GLU A 150 -5.57 -6.32 -1.36
C GLU A 150 -5.09 -7.13 -0.16
N PHE A 151 -5.87 -8.13 0.28
CA PHE A 151 -5.43 -9.08 1.30
C PHE A 151 -4.19 -9.86 0.87
N ASN A 152 -4.23 -10.49 -0.31
CA ASN A 152 -3.10 -11.27 -0.85
C ASN A 152 -1.82 -10.43 -0.99
N HIS A 153 -1.95 -9.22 -1.54
CA HIS A 153 -0.84 -8.27 -1.65
C HIS A 153 -0.32 -7.85 -0.27
N LEU A 154 -1.21 -7.56 0.69
CA LEU A 154 -0.83 -7.17 2.05
C LEU A 154 -0.13 -8.33 2.80
N VAL A 155 -0.57 -9.57 2.60
CA VAL A 155 0.10 -10.77 3.11
C VAL A 155 1.50 -10.89 2.50
N ALA A 156 1.63 -10.74 1.19
CA ALA A 156 2.92 -10.79 0.51
C ALA A 156 3.88 -9.70 1.00
N GLU A 157 3.40 -8.47 1.17
CA GLU A 157 4.17 -7.35 1.71
C GLU A 157 4.62 -7.64 3.15
N THR A 158 3.75 -8.22 3.98
CA THR A 158 4.06 -8.60 5.36
C THR A 158 5.15 -9.67 5.41
N VAL A 159 5.04 -10.71 4.58
CA VAL A 159 6.07 -11.74 4.43
C VAL A 159 7.39 -11.13 3.95
N ALA A 160 7.34 -10.20 2.98
CA ALA A 160 8.52 -9.49 2.50
C ALA A 160 9.19 -8.65 3.59
N LYS A 161 8.41 -7.95 4.44
CA LYS A 161 8.93 -7.21 5.61
C LYS A 161 9.61 -8.13 6.61
N VAL A 162 9.03 -9.30 6.90
CA VAL A 162 9.61 -10.30 7.80
C VAL A 162 10.91 -10.87 7.22
N LEU A 163 10.92 -11.25 5.94
CA LEU A 163 12.12 -11.73 5.26
C LEU A 163 13.23 -10.68 5.27
N TRP A 164 12.89 -9.42 4.99
CA TRP A 164 13.84 -8.32 5.06
C TRP A 164 14.40 -8.14 6.47
N ALA A 165 13.56 -8.20 7.52
CA ALA A 165 14.02 -8.14 8.90
C ALA A 165 14.98 -9.29 9.26
N VAL A 166 14.71 -10.51 8.78
CA VAL A 166 15.58 -11.68 8.97
C VAL A 166 16.91 -11.51 8.22
N ILE A 167 16.88 -10.98 6.99
CA ILE A 167 18.10 -10.69 6.20
C ILE A 167 18.94 -9.64 6.90
N GLN A 168 18.34 -8.54 7.36
CA GLN A 168 19.04 -7.51 8.13
C GLN A 168 19.66 -8.08 9.40
N PHE A 169 18.93 -8.92 10.14
CA PHE A 169 19.45 -9.61 11.31
C PHE A 169 20.65 -10.51 10.97
N ALA A 170 20.53 -11.36 9.93
CA ALA A 170 21.59 -12.26 9.51
C ALA A 170 22.86 -11.49 9.09
N LEU A 171 22.68 -10.40 8.35
CA LEU A 171 23.80 -9.56 7.93
C LEU A 171 24.38 -8.75 9.10
N SER A 172 23.58 -8.34 10.09
CA SER A 172 24.07 -7.57 11.25
C SER A 172 25.09 -8.30 12.12
N VAL A 173 25.23 -9.63 11.95
CA VAL A 173 26.27 -10.43 12.60
C VAL A 173 27.68 -9.96 12.21
N ASN A 174 27.82 -9.33 11.04
CA ASN A 174 29.07 -8.71 10.61
C ASN A 174 29.09 -7.22 11.04
N PRO A 175 30.14 -6.75 11.76
CA PRO A 175 30.19 -5.37 12.24
C PRO A 175 30.19 -4.32 11.11
N TYR A 176 30.70 -4.66 9.92
CA TYR A 176 30.76 -3.72 8.79
C TYR A 176 29.37 -3.44 8.20
N THR A 177 28.52 -4.46 8.10
CA THR A 177 27.15 -4.35 7.59
C THR A 177 26.23 -3.69 8.62
N ALA A 178 26.49 -3.81 9.93
CA ALA A 178 25.74 -3.11 10.96
C ALA A 178 25.80 -1.58 10.79
N ILE A 179 26.98 -1.03 10.47
CA ILE A 179 27.16 0.41 10.20
C ILE A 179 26.36 0.81 8.94
N PHE A 180 26.40 -0.03 7.90
CA PHE A 180 25.65 0.23 6.66
C PHE A 180 24.14 0.30 6.91
N PHE A 181 23.57 -0.63 7.69
CA PHE A 181 22.14 -0.59 8.03
C PHE A 181 21.77 0.59 8.93
N ALA A 182 22.65 1.00 9.85
CA ALA A 182 22.43 2.19 10.66
C ALA A 182 22.27 3.45 9.76
N VAL A 183 23.11 3.58 8.71
CA VAL A 183 22.98 4.67 7.74
C VAL A 183 21.66 4.59 6.96
N ILE A 184 21.28 3.40 6.48
CA ILE A 184 19.99 3.20 5.79
C ILE A 184 18.82 3.62 6.68
N HIS A 185 18.81 3.21 7.95
CA HIS A 185 17.75 3.56 8.88
C HIS A 185 17.66 5.06 9.14
N VAL A 186 18.78 5.77 9.21
CA VAL A 186 18.78 7.24 9.32
C VAL A 186 18.18 7.89 8.07
N ILE A 187 18.55 7.42 6.88
CA ILE A 187 17.99 7.92 5.61
C ILE A 187 16.49 7.65 5.54
N ASP A 188 16.05 6.43 5.84
CA ASP A 188 14.63 6.06 5.81
C ASP A 188 13.82 6.86 6.83
N THR A 189 14.37 7.09 8.02
CA THR A 189 13.73 7.95 9.05
C THR A 189 13.59 9.39 8.54
N PHE A 190 14.63 9.93 7.90
CA PHE A 190 14.58 11.26 7.32
C PHE A 190 13.54 11.36 6.19
N VAL A 191 13.49 10.37 5.29
CA VAL A 191 12.49 10.28 4.22
C VAL A 191 11.08 10.21 4.81
N ALA A 192 10.85 9.40 5.84
CA ALA A 192 9.55 9.29 6.51
C ALA A 192 9.09 10.62 7.12
N VAL A 193 10.01 11.38 7.74
CA VAL A 193 9.71 12.72 8.27
C VAL A 193 9.33 13.68 7.13
N VAL A 194 10.11 13.71 6.04
CA VAL A 194 9.83 14.57 4.87
C VAL A 194 8.47 14.23 4.26
N CYS A 195 8.14 12.94 4.10
CA CYS A 195 6.88 12.50 3.54
C CYS A 195 5.67 12.82 4.44
N THR A 196 5.84 12.77 5.76
CA THR A 196 4.80 13.19 6.72
C THR A 196 4.52 14.69 6.60
N VAL A 197 5.56 15.51 6.45
CA VAL A 197 5.42 16.96 6.24
C VAL A 197 4.77 17.24 4.88
N HIS A 198 5.21 16.56 3.81
CA HIS A 198 4.65 16.72 2.47
C HIS A 198 3.15 16.42 2.43
N ARG A 199 2.73 15.28 2.99
CA ARG A 199 1.30 14.90 3.08
C ARG A 199 0.48 15.93 3.85
N SER A 200 1.03 16.50 4.91
CA SER A 200 0.35 17.54 5.71
C SER A 200 0.10 18.83 4.90
N THR A 201 0.95 19.15 3.93
CA THR A 201 0.78 20.34 3.08
C THR A 201 -0.22 20.14 1.92
N LYS A 202 -0.44 18.90 1.49
CA LYS A 202 -1.31 18.58 0.34
C LYS A 202 -2.78 18.36 0.68
N ASN A 203 -3.13 18.20 1.95
CA ASN A 203 -4.50 17.95 2.40
C ASN A 203 -5.54 19.02 2.02
N GLY A 204 -5.15 20.12 1.35
CA GLY A 204 -6.05 21.18 0.90
C GLY A 204 -6.40 21.19 -0.60
N SER A 205 -5.68 20.45 -1.47
CA SER A 205 -5.77 20.70 -2.92
C SER A 205 -6.73 19.80 -3.71
N GLY A 206 -7.36 18.78 -3.11
CA GLY A 206 -8.42 17.95 -3.73
C GLY A 206 -8.06 17.20 -5.03
N GLN A 207 -6.91 17.46 -5.64
CA GLN A 207 -6.42 16.79 -6.83
C GLN A 207 -5.83 15.44 -6.42
N GLY A 208 -6.65 14.39 -6.54
CA GLY A 208 -6.33 13.00 -6.21
C GLY A 208 -5.34 12.31 -7.15
N GLY A 209 -4.37 13.04 -7.71
CA GLY A 209 -3.28 12.42 -8.46
C GLY A 209 -2.18 11.96 -7.50
N GLU A 210 -1.77 10.69 -7.60
CA GLU A 210 -0.54 10.20 -6.96
C GLU A 210 0.62 11.12 -7.37
N ASP A 211 1.19 11.86 -6.42
CA ASP A 211 2.38 12.64 -6.69
C ASP A 211 3.53 11.66 -6.97
N THR A 212 4.24 11.85 -8.09
CA THR A 212 5.46 11.12 -8.41
C THR A 212 6.42 11.11 -7.21
N PHE A 213 6.45 12.20 -6.43
CA PHE A 213 7.24 12.25 -5.21
C PHE A 213 6.84 11.17 -4.18
N GLU A 214 5.54 11.02 -3.91
CA GLU A 214 5.03 10.05 -2.93
C GLU A 214 5.26 8.61 -3.37
N LYS A 215 5.04 8.33 -4.66
CA LYS A 215 5.22 6.98 -5.22
C LYS A 215 6.66 6.50 -5.19
N TYR A 216 7.62 7.38 -5.47
CA TYR A 216 9.02 6.97 -5.66
C TYR A 216 9.94 7.25 -4.47
N ILE A 217 9.70 8.30 -3.69
CA ILE A 217 10.62 8.71 -2.61
C ILE A 217 10.15 8.20 -1.26
N CYS A 218 8.84 8.26 -0.97
CA CYS A 218 8.33 7.95 0.36
C CYS A 218 8.50 6.51 0.87
N PRO A 219 8.61 5.47 0.02
CA PRO A 219 8.97 4.15 0.50
C PRO A 219 10.35 4.09 1.16
N GLY A 220 11.28 5.00 0.84
CA GLY A 220 12.67 4.92 1.29
C GLY A 220 13.40 3.70 0.73
N ILE A 221 14.66 3.49 1.13
CA ILE A 221 15.50 2.39 0.65
C ILE A 221 14.91 1.04 1.12
N SER A 222 14.53 0.94 2.40
CA SER A 222 13.93 -0.29 2.91
C SER A 222 12.59 -0.62 2.28
N GLY A 223 11.73 0.38 2.00
CA GLY A 223 10.47 0.16 1.30
C GLY A 223 10.67 -0.33 -0.13
N TRP A 224 11.66 0.18 -0.86
CA TRP A 224 12.01 -0.33 -2.19
C TRP A 224 12.49 -1.78 -2.15
N ILE A 225 13.28 -2.15 -1.14
CA ILE A 225 13.74 -3.54 -0.97
C ILE A 225 12.56 -4.46 -0.64
N VAL A 226 11.68 -4.04 0.28
CA VAL A 226 10.45 -4.79 0.61
C VAL A 226 9.56 -4.91 -0.62
N LYS A 227 9.37 -3.86 -1.41
CA LYS A 227 8.60 -3.90 -2.66
C LYS A 227 9.21 -4.85 -3.69
N GLY A 228 10.53 -4.87 -3.81
CA GLY A 228 11.25 -5.81 -4.67
C GLY A 228 11.08 -7.27 -4.23
N ILE A 229 11.16 -7.55 -2.92
CA ILE A 229 10.91 -8.89 -2.37
C ILE A 229 9.43 -9.28 -2.54
N THR A 230 8.51 -8.33 -2.33
CA THR A 230 7.07 -8.54 -2.53
C THR A 230 6.81 -8.96 -3.97
N LEU A 231 7.30 -8.19 -4.95
CA LEU A 231 7.18 -8.51 -6.38
C LEU A 231 7.81 -9.86 -6.76
N ALA A 232 8.87 -10.26 -6.06
CA ALA A 232 9.51 -11.57 -6.28
C ALA A 232 8.67 -12.75 -5.76
N ILE A 233 7.89 -12.55 -4.69
CA ILE A 233 7.08 -13.59 -4.02
C ILE A 233 5.65 -13.63 -4.54
N ASN A 234 5.06 -12.46 -4.79
CA ASN A 234 3.72 -12.28 -5.27
C ASN A 234 3.71 -11.26 -6.42
N ASP A 235 3.05 -11.65 -7.51
CA ASP A 235 2.91 -10.82 -8.70
C ASP A 235 1.44 -10.81 -9.09
N VAL A 236 0.82 -9.64 -9.00
CA VAL A 236 -0.58 -9.44 -9.34
C VAL A 236 -0.62 -8.61 -10.62
N THR A 237 -1.29 -9.14 -11.64
CA THR A 237 -1.49 -8.47 -12.91
C THR A 237 -2.98 -8.45 -13.23
N LEU A 238 -3.56 -7.26 -13.42
CA LEU A 238 -4.94 -7.13 -13.89
C LEU A 238 -5.01 -7.58 -15.35
N LEU A 239 -6.05 -8.33 -15.73
CA LEU A 239 -6.24 -8.76 -17.12
C LEU A 239 -6.58 -7.59 -18.04
N MET A 240 -7.24 -6.55 -17.50
CA MET A 240 -7.47 -5.29 -18.19
C MET A 240 -6.52 -4.24 -17.64
N ASP A 241 -5.78 -3.57 -18.52
CA ASP A 241 -4.92 -2.44 -18.16
C ASP A 241 -5.78 -1.21 -17.86
N LEU A 242 -5.96 -0.93 -16.57
CA LEU A 242 -6.68 0.26 -16.08
C LEU A 242 -5.80 1.52 -16.09
N GLU A 243 -4.48 1.38 -16.26
CA GLU A 243 -3.56 2.52 -16.24
C GLU A 243 -3.40 3.15 -17.63
N LYS A 244 -4.07 2.62 -18.65
CA LYS A 244 -3.91 3.08 -20.03
C LYS A 244 -4.63 4.41 -20.27
N ASP A 245 -3.88 5.37 -20.83
CA ASP A 245 -4.48 6.62 -21.33
C ASP A 245 -5.62 6.32 -22.32
N ASN A 246 -6.74 7.04 -22.18
CA ASN A 246 -7.98 6.87 -22.94
C ASN A 246 -8.69 5.53 -22.70
N GLN A 247 -8.61 4.98 -21.49
CA GLN A 247 -9.44 3.84 -21.10
C GLN A 247 -10.94 4.16 -21.25
N PHE A 248 -11.35 5.41 -21.06
CA PHE A 248 -12.72 5.86 -21.26
C PHE A 248 -12.71 7.21 -21.99
N ASP A 249 -13.63 7.39 -22.92
CA ASP A 249 -13.96 8.66 -23.54
C ASP A 249 -15.42 8.98 -23.22
N VAL A 250 -15.68 10.16 -22.64
CA VAL A 250 -17.02 10.56 -22.19
C VAL A 250 -17.44 11.77 -22.99
N VAL A 251 -18.45 11.59 -23.83
CA VAL A 251 -19.05 12.66 -24.63
C VAL A 251 -20.44 12.95 -24.07
N PHE A 252 -20.59 14.12 -23.46
CA PHE A 252 -21.90 14.59 -23.00
C PHE A 252 -22.72 15.13 -24.17
N ASP A 253 -23.94 14.63 -24.32
CA ASP A 253 -24.90 15.17 -25.27
C ASP A 253 -25.44 16.51 -24.74
N PRO A 254 -25.86 17.42 -25.64
CA PRO A 254 -26.55 18.63 -25.22
C PRO A 254 -27.78 18.29 -24.36
N PRO A 255 -27.92 18.90 -23.17
CA PRO A 255 -29.02 18.59 -22.27
C PRO A 255 -30.36 18.94 -22.91
N THR A 256 -31.36 18.08 -22.74
CA THR A 256 -32.71 18.32 -23.27
C THR A 256 -33.69 18.60 -22.13
N ILE A 257 -34.58 19.57 -22.32
CA ILE A 257 -35.62 19.88 -21.32
C ILE A 257 -36.74 18.86 -21.51
N THR A 258 -36.87 17.93 -20.56
CA THR A 258 -37.90 16.87 -20.55
C THR A 258 -39.20 17.32 -19.91
N ALA A 259 -39.21 18.48 -19.22
CA ALA A 259 -40.37 19.00 -18.51
C ALA A 259 -41.62 19.14 -19.40
N THR A 260 -42.79 18.95 -18.77
CA THR A 260 -44.12 19.01 -19.40
C THR A 260 -44.44 20.39 -19.98
N ASP A 261 -43.83 21.45 -19.44
CA ASP A 261 -43.99 22.83 -19.91
C ASP A 261 -42.70 23.36 -20.54
N LYS A 262 -42.48 23.02 -21.82
CA LYS A 262 -41.37 23.52 -22.64
C LYS A 262 -41.35 25.06 -22.76
N ALA A 263 -42.46 25.75 -22.47
CA ALA A 263 -42.52 27.20 -22.54
C ALA A 263 -41.78 27.89 -21.38
N SER A 264 -41.62 27.19 -20.24
CA SER A 264 -40.98 27.72 -19.04
C SER A 264 -39.45 27.73 -19.09
N GLY A 265 -38.82 27.10 -20.10
CA GLY A 265 -37.37 27.15 -20.32
C GLY A 265 -36.54 26.55 -19.17
N ILE A 266 -35.42 27.20 -18.81
CA ILE A 266 -34.55 26.80 -17.70
C ILE A 266 -35.03 27.52 -16.42
N ALA A 267 -36.14 27.03 -15.87
CA ALA A 267 -36.73 27.55 -14.63
C ALA A 267 -36.55 26.56 -13.47
N VAL A 268 -36.62 27.07 -12.24
CA VAL A 268 -36.59 26.25 -11.02
C VAL A 268 -37.69 25.19 -11.08
N GLY A 269 -37.34 23.94 -10.76
CA GLY A 269 -38.27 22.81 -10.77
C GLY A 269 -38.45 22.15 -12.13
N ASN A 270 -37.88 22.70 -13.22
CA ASN A 270 -37.83 21.99 -14.49
C ASN A 270 -36.76 20.89 -14.47
N THR A 271 -37.07 19.81 -15.17
CA THR A 271 -36.17 18.65 -15.32
C THR A 271 -35.37 18.76 -16.61
N LEU A 272 -34.06 18.57 -16.49
CA LEU A 272 -33.12 18.40 -17.58
C LEU A 272 -32.79 16.91 -17.70
N ALA A 273 -32.99 16.33 -18.88
CA ALA A 273 -32.39 15.05 -19.21
C ALA A 273 -30.95 15.30 -19.65
N LEU A 274 -30.03 14.89 -18.79
CA LEU A 274 -28.61 14.82 -19.09
C LEU A 274 -28.34 13.47 -19.72
N SER A 275 -27.64 13.44 -20.86
CA SER A 275 -27.23 12.22 -21.53
C SER A 275 -25.73 12.26 -21.76
N ALA A 276 -25.07 11.13 -21.58
CA ALA A 276 -23.67 10.93 -21.93
C ALA A 276 -23.54 9.64 -22.74
N THR A 277 -22.74 9.73 -23.80
CA THR A 277 -22.21 8.58 -24.51
C THR A 277 -20.81 8.32 -23.98
N ILE A 278 -20.61 7.17 -23.36
CA ILE A 278 -19.33 6.73 -22.82
C ILE A 278 -18.80 5.61 -23.70
N THR A 279 -17.59 5.78 -24.21
CA THR A 279 -16.86 4.76 -24.96
C THR A 279 -15.77 4.21 -24.07
N ALA A 280 -15.93 2.96 -23.63
CA ALA A 280 -14.94 2.27 -22.83
C ALA A 280 -14.01 1.43 -23.69
N ASN A 281 -12.74 1.43 -23.33
CA ASN A 281 -11.66 0.74 -24.02
C ASN A 281 -10.99 -0.26 -23.07
N ALA A 282 -11.09 -1.54 -23.40
CA ALA A 282 -10.35 -2.59 -22.71
C ALA A 282 -9.07 -2.92 -23.46
N TYR A 283 -7.95 -2.81 -22.75
CA TYR A 283 -6.63 -3.25 -23.20
C TYR A 283 -6.21 -4.45 -22.37
N ALA A 284 -5.64 -5.47 -23.00
CA ALA A 284 -5.04 -6.57 -22.26
C ALA A 284 -3.88 -6.06 -21.40
N GLY A 285 -3.86 -6.46 -20.14
CA GLY A 285 -2.75 -6.21 -19.22
C GLY A 285 -1.45 -6.85 -19.71
N HIS A 286 -0.33 -6.29 -19.29
CA HIS A 286 0.98 -6.86 -19.59
C HIS A 286 1.41 -7.80 -18.47
N PRO A 287 1.81 -9.05 -18.76
CA PRO A 287 2.36 -9.91 -17.72
C PRO A 287 3.60 -9.28 -17.12
N ASN A 288 3.69 -9.37 -15.82
CA ASN A 288 4.90 -9.05 -15.08
C ASN A 288 5.70 -10.34 -14.82
N TRP A 289 6.92 -10.19 -14.30
CA TRP A 289 7.83 -11.24 -13.81
C TRP A 289 7.32 -12.70 -13.89
N MET A 290 6.41 -13.12 -13.00
CA MET A 290 5.90 -14.51 -12.93
C MET A 290 4.80 -14.77 -13.95
N GLY A 291 3.97 -13.76 -14.19
CA GLY A 291 2.88 -13.79 -15.16
C GLY A 291 3.34 -14.12 -16.58
N TYR A 292 4.60 -13.86 -16.94
CA TYR A 292 5.14 -14.19 -18.28
C TYR A 292 5.03 -15.68 -18.63
N ILE A 293 5.23 -16.58 -17.67
CA ILE A 293 5.11 -18.03 -17.87
C ILE A 293 3.65 -18.41 -18.12
N TRP A 294 2.74 -17.64 -17.54
CA TRP A 294 1.29 -17.84 -17.59
C TRP A 294 0.59 -16.81 -18.49
N ASN A 295 1.31 -16.22 -19.45
CA ASN A 295 0.79 -15.17 -20.32
C ASN A 295 -0.42 -15.62 -21.17
N TRP A 296 -0.63 -16.93 -21.33
CA TRP A 296 -1.83 -17.45 -21.96
C TRP A 296 -3.12 -17.14 -21.16
N GLN A 297 -3.04 -16.85 -19.87
CA GLN A 297 -4.16 -16.37 -19.05
C GLN A 297 -4.52 -14.90 -19.34
N LEU A 298 -3.62 -14.13 -19.96
CA LEU A 298 -3.84 -12.72 -20.35
C LEU A 298 -4.34 -12.59 -21.80
N ARG A 299 -4.96 -13.64 -22.34
CA ARG A 299 -5.52 -13.63 -23.70
C ARG A 299 -6.77 -12.75 -23.77
N ASP A 300 -6.98 -12.18 -24.94
CA ASP A 300 -8.17 -11.41 -25.34
C ASP A 300 -9.51 -12.02 -24.91
N GLU A 301 -9.61 -13.34 -24.94
CA GLU A 301 -10.82 -14.07 -24.56
C GLU A 301 -11.20 -13.77 -23.10
N ASN A 302 -10.22 -13.73 -22.21
CA ASN A 302 -10.44 -13.43 -20.80
C ASN A 302 -10.62 -11.92 -20.55
N VAL A 303 -10.03 -11.07 -21.39
CA VAL A 303 -10.25 -9.61 -21.34
C VAL A 303 -11.68 -9.27 -21.73
N LYS A 304 -12.27 -9.98 -22.70
CA LYS A 304 -13.69 -9.80 -23.07
C LYS A 304 -14.67 -10.26 -21.99
N GLU A 305 -14.21 -11.02 -21.02
CA GLU A 305 -15.07 -11.40 -19.90
C GLU A 305 -15.17 -10.27 -18.88
N THR A 306 -14.26 -9.28 -18.88
CA THR A 306 -14.37 -8.14 -17.96
C THR A 306 -15.68 -7.40 -18.19
N ALA A 307 -16.23 -6.83 -17.13
CA ALA A 307 -17.45 -6.07 -17.19
C ALA A 307 -17.20 -4.66 -16.66
N VAL A 308 -17.74 -3.69 -17.37
CA VAL A 308 -17.75 -2.28 -16.97
C VAL A 308 -19.16 -1.75 -17.13
N ASP A 309 -19.59 -0.95 -16.17
CA ASP A 309 -20.84 -0.20 -16.25
C ASP A 309 -20.61 1.23 -15.75
N PHE A 310 -21.42 2.13 -16.29
CA PHE A 310 -21.39 3.55 -15.99
C PHE A 310 -22.78 4.00 -15.62
N ARG A 311 -22.90 4.89 -14.64
CA ARG A 311 -24.18 5.50 -14.30
C ARG A 311 -24.02 6.99 -14.08
N LEU A 312 -25.00 7.72 -14.56
CA LEU A 312 -25.26 9.09 -14.12
C LEU A 312 -26.30 9.01 -13.02
N GLN A 313 -25.99 9.53 -11.85
CA GLN A 313 -26.83 9.41 -10.66
C GLN A 313 -26.99 10.77 -9.97
N THR A 314 -28.10 10.99 -9.29
CA THR A 314 -28.35 12.20 -8.49
C THR A 314 -27.92 12.05 -7.02
N SER A 315 -27.42 10.87 -6.65
CA SER A 315 -26.90 10.54 -5.34
C SER A 315 -25.57 9.85 -5.48
N GLN A 316 -24.68 10.06 -4.51
CA GLN A 316 -23.43 9.31 -4.41
C GLN A 316 -23.76 7.92 -3.85
N THR A 317 -23.99 6.97 -4.76
CA THR A 317 -24.28 5.58 -4.42
C THR A 317 -23.42 4.66 -5.26
N ASP A 318 -22.73 3.74 -4.60
CA ASP A 318 -22.00 2.68 -5.27
C ASP A 318 -22.99 1.73 -5.97
N PHE A 319 -22.59 1.16 -7.11
CA PHE A 319 -23.43 0.26 -7.89
C PHE A 319 -22.62 -0.90 -8.48
N ASP A 320 -22.47 -1.95 -7.71
CA ASP A 320 -21.65 -3.12 -8.03
C ASP A 320 -22.47 -4.43 -7.96
N ASP A 321 -23.51 -4.46 -7.13
CA ASP A 321 -24.38 -5.61 -6.80
C ASP A 321 -24.97 -6.43 -7.97
N GLY A 322 -24.87 -5.96 -9.22
CA GLY A 322 -25.40 -6.64 -10.39
C GLY A 322 -24.45 -6.76 -11.57
N LEU A 323 -23.18 -6.36 -11.42
CA LEU A 323 -22.21 -6.42 -12.52
C LEU A 323 -21.55 -7.81 -12.56
N HIS A 324 -21.84 -8.59 -13.60
CA HIS A 324 -21.30 -9.92 -13.80
C HIS A 324 -20.34 -9.96 -14.99
N PHE A 325 -19.35 -10.85 -14.94
CA PHE A 325 -18.43 -11.07 -16.05
C PHE A 325 -19.21 -11.43 -17.33
N GLY A 326 -18.85 -10.77 -18.43
CA GLY A 326 -19.50 -10.93 -19.73
C GLY A 326 -20.73 -10.03 -19.97
N ASP A 327 -21.15 -9.23 -18.98
CA ASP A 327 -22.26 -8.27 -19.16
C ASP A 327 -21.92 -7.18 -20.19
N THR A 328 -20.64 -6.83 -20.32
CA THR A 328 -20.19 -5.89 -21.33
C THR A 328 -20.00 -6.60 -22.67
N ALA A 329 -20.80 -6.18 -23.66
CA ALA A 329 -20.69 -6.65 -25.04
C ALA A 329 -19.51 -5.99 -25.76
N TRP A 330 -18.29 -6.42 -25.44
CA TRP A 330 -17.07 -5.94 -26.06
C TRP A 330 -17.00 -6.20 -27.55
N GLN A 331 -16.82 -5.14 -28.34
CA GLN A 331 -16.64 -5.21 -29.78
C GLN A 331 -15.19 -4.91 -30.14
N ARG A 332 -14.70 -5.53 -31.22
CA ARG A 332 -13.41 -5.12 -31.78
C ARG A 332 -13.69 -3.95 -32.73
N PRO A 333 -13.06 -2.78 -32.56
CA PRO A 333 -13.28 -1.66 -33.45
C PRO A 333 -12.96 -2.04 -34.89
N GLU A 334 -13.93 -1.88 -35.79
CA GLU A 334 -13.84 -2.27 -37.20
C GLU A 334 -12.70 -1.55 -37.94
N HIS A 335 -12.27 -0.40 -37.41
CA HIS A 335 -11.26 0.49 -37.99
C HIS A 335 -9.85 0.28 -37.44
N TYR A 336 -9.62 -0.75 -36.61
CA TYR A 336 -8.27 -1.11 -36.17
C TYR A 336 -7.51 -1.88 -37.27
N ARG A 337 -7.47 -1.28 -38.46
CA ARG A 337 -6.59 -1.69 -39.54
C ARG A 337 -5.20 -1.14 -39.19
N ILE A 338 -4.17 -1.97 -39.31
CA ILE A 338 -2.78 -1.52 -39.12
C ILE A 338 -2.54 -0.36 -40.09
N VAL A 339 -2.51 0.88 -39.56
CA VAL A 339 -2.14 2.06 -40.35
C VAL A 339 -0.64 2.01 -40.51
N THR A 340 -0.21 1.55 -41.67
CA THR A 340 1.19 1.60 -42.07
C THR A 340 1.50 2.99 -42.63
N ASP A 341 2.65 3.56 -42.29
CA ASP A 341 3.19 4.71 -43.02
C ASP A 341 3.51 4.33 -44.47
N ALA A 342 3.97 5.31 -45.26
CA ALA A 342 4.39 5.09 -46.64
C ALA A 342 5.57 4.10 -46.79
N ALA A 343 6.30 3.81 -45.71
CA ALA A 343 7.40 2.83 -45.67
C ALA A 343 6.94 1.43 -45.24
N GLY A 344 5.64 1.23 -44.94
CA GLY A 344 5.11 -0.03 -44.45
C GLY A 344 5.30 -0.23 -42.94
N THR A 345 5.81 0.77 -42.22
CA THR A 345 5.99 0.71 -40.77
C THR A 345 4.65 0.93 -40.09
N PRO A 346 4.23 0.06 -39.17
CA PRO A 346 3.06 0.32 -38.33
C PRO A 346 3.28 1.65 -37.57
N THR A 347 2.43 2.65 -37.82
CA THR A 347 2.51 3.94 -37.12
C THR A 347 1.85 3.91 -35.76
N ASN A 348 1.01 2.90 -35.50
CA ASN A 348 0.49 2.62 -34.17
C ASN A 348 1.47 1.70 -33.43
N PRO A 349 2.22 2.22 -32.43
CA PRO A 349 3.38 1.53 -31.87
C PRO A 349 3.04 0.25 -31.12
N GLN A 350 1.78 -0.04 -30.82
CA GLN A 350 1.36 -1.38 -30.43
C GLN A 350 -0.04 -1.64 -30.95
N PRO A 351 -0.26 -2.64 -31.84
CA PRO A 351 -1.55 -3.27 -32.02
C PRO A 351 -1.91 -4.06 -30.76
N GLY A 352 -2.11 -3.34 -29.64
CA GLY A 352 -2.79 -3.87 -28.49
C GLY A 352 -4.20 -4.23 -28.94
N LYS A 353 -4.65 -5.44 -28.60
CA LYS A 353 -6.00 -5.89 -28.89
C LYS A 353 -6.96 -5.06 -28.03
N ARG A 354 -7.34 -3.88 -28.54
CA ARG A 354 -8.33 -2.98 -27.94
C ARG A 354 -9.72 -3.56 -28.21
N PHE A 355 -10.53 -3.60 -27.18
CA PHE A 355 -11.97 -3.80 -27.29
C PHE A 355 -12.68 -2.53 -26.88
N GLU A 356 -13.84 -2.29 -27.47
CA GLU A 356 -14.63 -1.09 -27.31
C GLU A 356 -16.06 -1.46 -26.95
N ALA A 357 -16.65 -0.69 -26.05
CA ALA A 357 -18.05 -0.80 -25.68
C ALA A 357 -18.62 0.60 -25.47
N ASP A 358 -19.75 0.88 -26.13
CA ASP A 358 -20.44 2.16 -26.02
C ASP A 358 -21.63 2.05 -25.06
N PHE A 359 -21.76 3.03 -24.20
CA PHE A 359 -22.80 3.13 -23.20
C PHE A 359 -23.50 4.47 -23.34
N GLN A 360 -24.81 4.44 -23.58
CA GLN A 360 -25.63 5.63 -23.44
C GLN A 360 -26.27 5.64 -22.06
N ARG A 361 -26.02 6.69 -21.29
CA ARG A 361 -26.55 6.88 -19.94
C ARG A 361 -27.26 8.20 -19.85
N SER A 362 -28.42 8.20 -19.22
CA SER A 362 -29.19 9.42 -19.01
C SER A 362 -29.72 9.50 -17.59
N VAL A 363 -29.80 10.72 -17.07
CA VAL A 363 -30.38 11.02 -15.78
C VAL A 363 -31.23 12.27 -15.89
N ASP A 364 -32.40 12.23 -15.27
CA ASP A 364 -33.26 13.39 -15.10
C ASP A 364 -32.82 14.18 -13.88
N TYR A 365 -32.36 15.41 -14.10
CA TYR A 365 -31.91 16.33 -13.06
C TYR A 365 -32.88 17.49 -12.90
N THR A 366 -33.42 17.68 -11.70
CA THR A 366 -34.33 18.79 -11.41
C THR A 366 -33.55 20.03 -11.00
N LEU A 367 -33.77 21.14 -11.71
CA LEU A 367 -33.06 22.39 -11.49
C LEU A 367 -33.43 23.01 -10.12
N PRO A 368 -32.46 23.16 -9.19
CA PRO A 368 -32.72 23.80 -7.91
C PRO A 368 -32.82 25.33 -8.05
N GLU A 369 -32.16 25.90 -9.06
CA GLU A 369 -32.09 27.33 -9.32
C GLU A 369 -32.26 27.59 -10.83
N ALA A 370 -32.77 28.77 -11.20
CA ALA A 370 -32.88 29.18 -12.59
C ALA A 370 -31.59 29.91 -13.00
N GLY A 371 -30.99 29.52 -14.13
CA GLY A 371 -29.79 30.18 -14.63
C GLY A 371 -29.13 29.45 -15.80
N VAL A 372 -28.37 30.19 -16.60
CA VAL A 372 -27.45 29.63 -17.60
C VAL A 372 -26.05 29.58 -16.97
N ASN A 373 -25.24 28.56 -17.29
CA ASN A 373 -23.89 28.34 -16.74
C ASN A 373 -23.84 28.05 -15.23
N MET A 374 -24.88 27.40 -14.70
CA MET A 374 -24.85 26.88 -13.34
C MET A 374 -24.11 25.53 -13.29
N GLY A 375 -23.32 25.33 -12.23
CA GLY A 375 -22.74 24.02 -11.95
C GLY A 375 -23.86 23.03 -11.61
N LEU A 376 -23.80 21.83 -12.17
CA LEU A 376 -24.74 20.75 -11.87
C LEU A 376 -24.31 20.08 -10.55
N SER A 377 -24.60 20.74 -9.43
CA SER A 377 -24.33 20.17 -8.11
C SER A 377 -25.23 18.96 -7.84
N GLY A 378 -24.64 17.83 -7.47
CA GLY A 378 -25.40 16.62 -7.13
C GLY A 378 -25.71 15.71 -8.31
N VAL A 379 -25.10 15.94 -9.48
CA VAL A 379 -25.00 14.91 -10.52
C VAL A 379 -23.63 14.26 -10.38
N TYR A 380 -23.64 12.95 -10.21
CA TYR A 380 -22.46 12.13 -10.05
C TYR A 380 -22.32 11.23 -11.27
N PHE A 381 -21.11 11.17 -11.81
CA PHE A 381 -20.70 10.12 -12.72
C PHE A 381 -20.04 9.03 -11.90
N SER A 382 -20.58 7.82 -11.98
CA SER A 382 -20.09 6.69 -11.22
C SER A 382 -19.74 5.57 -12.20
N GLN A 383 -18.66 4.87 -11.89
CA GLN A 383 -18.11 3.78 -12.68
C GLN A 383 -17.99 2.55 -11.80
N ALA A 384 -18.35 1.39 -12.36
CA ALA A 384 -18.13 0.10 -11.75
C ALA A 384 -17.35 -0.79 -12.72
N VAL A 385 -16.29 -1.43 -12.23
CA VAL A 385 -15.41 -2.28 -13.04
C VAL A 385 -15.20 -3.61 -12.35
N ARG A 386 -15.51 -4.69 -13.07
CA ARG A 386 -15.25 -6.05 -12.65
C ARG A 386 -14.24 -6.67 -13.60
N VAL A 387 -13.03 -6.86 -13.10
CA VAL A 387 -11.89 -7.36 -13.88
C VAL A 387 -11.34 -8.63 -13.27
N LYS A 388 -10.92 -9.56 -14.11
CA LYS A 388 -10.15 -10.70 -13.63
C LYS A 388 -8.73 -10.24 -13.36
N LYS A 389 -8.09 -10.84 -12.37
CA LYS A 389 -6.64 -10.71 -12.17
C LYS A 389 -5.97 -12.06 -12.38
N GLN A 390 -4.69 -12.00 -12.69
CA GLN A 390 -3.75 -13.08 -12.51
C GLN A 390 -3.01 -12.83 -11.20
N ASP A 391 -3.11 -13.79 -10.26
CA ASP A 391 -2.43 -13.75 -8.97
C ASP A 391 -1.39 -14.88 -8.93
N CYS A 392 -0.12 -14.50 -8.94
CA CYS A 392 1.01 -15.41 -9.01
C CYS A 392 1.75 -15.46 -7.68
N TRP A 393 2.04 -16.67 -7.20
CA TRP A 393 2.79 -16.93 -5.98
C TRP A 393 4.00 -17.80 -6.24
N LEU A 394 5.12 -17.44 -5.61
CA LEU A 394 6.34 -18.23 -5.64
C LEU A 394 6.26 -19.33 -4.58
N ALA A 395 6.00 -20.58 -5.00
CA ALA A 395 5.89 -21.72 -4.11
C ALA A 395 7.16 -22.58 -4.13
N PRO A 396 7.62 -23.12 -2.98
CA PRO A 396 8.75 -24.05 -2.95
C PRO A 396 8.38 -25.35 -3.68
N SER A 397 9.21 -25.75 -4.64
CA SER A 397 9.09 -27.01 -5.37
C SER A 397 10.10 -28.02 -4.83
N PRO A 398 9.64 -29.14 -4.23
CA PRO A 398 10.55 -30.13 -3.67
C PRO A 398 11.30 -30.97 -4.72
N VAL A 399 10.92 -30.85 -6.02
CA VAL A 399 11.40 -31.76 -7.08
C VAL A 399 12.26 -31.05 -8.12
N LEU A 400 12.07 -29.74 -8.35
CA LEU A 400 12.68 -29.03 -9.47
C LEU A 400 13.76 -28.05 -9.00
N ILE A 401 14.79 -27.88 -9.82
CA ILE A 401 15.76 -26.78 -9.73
C ILE A 401 15.38 -25.81 -10.87
N PRO A 402 15.00 -24.56 -10.59
CA PRO A 402 15.09 -23.85 -9.30
C PRO A 402 14.08 -24.34 -8.25
N PRO A 403 14.41 -24.24 -6.93
CA PRO A 403 13.61 -24.77 -5.83
C PRO A 403 12.30 -24.01 -5.62
N PHE A 404 11.96 -23.06 -6.48
CA PHE A 404 10.75 -22.27 -6.43
C PHE A 404 10.13 -22.19 -7.81
N LEU A 405 8.84 -22.45 -7.90
CA LEU A 405 8.07 -22.33 -9.14
C LEU A 405 6.91 -21.35 -8.94
N PRO A 406 6.69 -20.44 -9.89
CA PRO A 406 5.53 -19.58 -9.86
C PRO A 406 4.27 -20.39 -10.16
N TYR A 407 3.32 -20.33 -9.24
CA TYR A 407 1.97 -20.83 -9.43
C TYR A 407 1.04 -19.62 -9.62
N CYS A 408 0.36 -19.55 -10.76
CA CYS A 408 -0.57 -18.46 -11.06
C CYS A 408 -1.99 -18.97 -11.18
N GLY A 409 -2.88 -18.39 -10.39
CA GLY A 409 -4.33 -18.53 -10.50
C GLY A 409 -4.93 -17.32 -11.20
N THR A 410 -6.10 -17.52 -11.83
CA THR A 410 -6.95 -16.41 -12.22
C THR A 410 -8.09 -16.33 -11.22
N ASP A 411 -8.14 -15.25 -10.47
CA ASP A 411 -9.21 -14.99 -9.52
C ASP A 411 -10.06 -13.81 -10.00
N GLU A 412 -11.29 -13.80 -9.54
CA GLU A 412 -12.22 -12.69 -9.77
C GLU A 412 -11.89 -11.54 -8.84
N VAL A 413 -11.85 -10.31 -9.37
CA VAL A 413 -11.64 -9.10 -8.60
C VAL A 413 -12.76 -8.12 -8.89
N PHE A 414 -13.23 -7.47 -7.84
CA PHE A 414 -14.07 -6.30 -7.92
C PHE A 414 -13.23 -5.11 -7.52
N ASP A 415 -13.20 -4.08 -8.36
CA ASP A 415 -12.54 -2.82 -8.06
C ASP A 415 -13.61 -1.73 -7.99
N ASP A 416 -14.00 -1.38 -6.78
CA ASP A 416 -14.97 -0.32 -6.48
C ASP A 416 -14.23 1.02 -6.29
N THR A 417 -13.42 1.43 -7.27
CA THR A 417 -12.73 2.72 -7.22
C THR A 417 -13.67 3.85 -7.63
N PHE A 418 -14.18 4.57 -6.64
CA PHE A 418 -14.98 5.78 -6.85
C PHE A 418 -14.09 6.95 -7.30
N HIS A 419 -14.10 7.26 -8.59
CA HIS A 419 -13.48 8.48 -9.11
C HIS A 419 -14.46 9.66 -9.04
N GLN A 420 -14.26 10.58 -8.08
CA GLN A 420 -14.84 11.93 -8.16
C GLN A 420 -14.07 12.72 -9.22
N SER A 421 -14.73 13.05 -10.33
CA SER A 421 -14.25 14.02 -11.33
C SER A 421 -15.02 15.32 -11.27
#